data_AF-A0A350YVM1-F1
#
_entry.id   AF-A0A350YVM1-F1
#
_cell.length_a   1.000
_cell.length_b   1.000
_cell.length_c   1.000
_cell.angle_alpha   90.00
_cell.angle_beta   90.00
_cell.angle_gamma   90.00
#
_symmetry.space_group_name_H-M   'P 1'
#
loop_
_entity.id
_entity.type
_entity.pdbx_description
1 polymer ?
#
loop_
_entity_poly.entity_id
_entity_poly.type
_entity_poly.pdbx_seq_one_letter_code
_entity_poly.pdbx_strand_id
1 'polypeptide(L)'
;MEYRKLKHFLHLYAVEDQTKKIIANDIKNVIESEEYLRLMIDSTAEGIYAIDMKGECTMCNQTAVRMLGYLDESELTGKNMHSLIHHTHTNGTYFKEKDCLIYKAFKTGKGSNSPEDILWRKDGSSFPAEIWSYPIQKGNSILGAVVTFLDITKRKETENELIALKNELERKVEEKTQELQERIRELERFHDATIHRELRIKELRDELANLKAK
;
A
#
# COMPACT_ATOMS: atom_id res chain seq x y z
N MET A 1 -62.08 30.29 -36.26
CA MET A 1 -60.60 30.35 -36.35
C MET A 1 -59.93 30.52 -34.99
N GLU A 2 -60.50 31.30 -34.07
CA GLU A 2 -59.90 31.61 -32.76
C GLU A 2 -59.70 30.39 -31.84
N TYR A 3 -60.65 29.44 -31.82
CA TYR A 3 -60.57 28.26 -30.95
C TYR A 3 -59.38 27.33 -31.27
N ARG A 4 -58.99 27.23 -32.56
CA ARG A 4 -57.81 26.46 -32.99
C ARG A 4 -56.51 27.13 -32.53
N LYS A 5 -56.43 28.46 -32.58
CA LYS A 5 -55.28 29.23 -32.11
C LYS A 5 -55.12 29.10 -30.59
N LEU A 6 -56.22 29.21 -29.84
CA LEU A 6 -56.19 29.05 -28.38
C LEU A 6 -55.79 27.63 -27.95
N LYS A 7 -56.33 26.59 -28.59
CA LYS A 7 -55.95 25.19 -28.31
C LYS A 7 -54.49 24.91 -28.63
N HIS A 8 -53.96 25.47 -29.72
CA HIS A 8 -52.54 25.37 -30.06
C HIS A 8 -51.65 26.07 -29.04
N PHE A 9 -52.03 27.27 -28.58
CA PHE A 9 -51.30 28.01 -27.55
C PHE A 9 -51.29 27.28 -26.20
N LEU A 10 -52.43 26.72 -25.77
CA LEU A 10 -52.50 25.92 -24.53
C LEU A 10 -51.63 24.66 -24.62
N HIS A 11 -51.61 24.01 -25.78
CA HIS A 11 -50.76 22.84 -26.01
C HIS A 11 -49.28 23.20 -25.96
N LEU A 12 -48.87 24.32 -26.60
CA LEU A 12 -47.49 24.78 -26.58
C LEU A 12 -47.02 25.09 -25.15
N TYR A 13 -47.85 25.78 -24.37
CA TYR A 13 -47.57 26.09 -22.96
C TYR A 13 -47.47 24.81 -22.10
N ALA A 14 -48.34 23.83 -22.31
CA ALA A 14 -48.28 22.55 -21.61
C ALA A 14 -47.01 21.76 -21.96
N VAL A 15 -46.58 21.79 -23.23
CA VAL A 15 -45.31 21.18 -23.66
C VAL A 15 -44.13 21.88 -23.00
N GLU A 16 -44.09 23.21 -22.98
CA GLU A 16 -43.02 23.97 -22.31
C GLU A 16 -42.95 23.69 -20.79
N ASP A 17 -44.10 23.60 -20.11
CA ASP A 17 -44.15 23.23 -18.68
C ASP A 17 -43.65 21.80 -18.44
N GLN A 18 -44.03 20.85 -19.31
CA GLN A 18 -43.51 19.48 -19.24
C GLN A 18 -42.01 19.41 -19.52
N THR A 19 -41.50 20.15 -20.51
CA THR A 19 -40.05 20.20 -20.81
C THR A 19 -39.27 20.76 -19.62
N LYS A 20 -39.74 21.84 -18.98
CA LYS A 20 -39.09 22.40 -17.78
C LYS A 20 -39.04 21.40 -16.62
N LYS A 21 -40.14 20.66 -16.39
CA LYS A 21 -40.18 19.62 -15.35
C LYS A 21 -39.21 18.48 -15.62
N ILE A 22 -39.10 18.03 -16.87
CA ILE A 22 -38.17 16.97 -17.26
C ILE A 22 -36.73 17.43 -17.02
N ILE A 23 -36.34 18.61 -17.51
CA ILE A 23 -34.99 19.15 -17.33
C ILE A 23 -34.65 19.32 -15.84
N ALA A 24 -35.58 19.85 -15.04
CA ALA A 24 -35.38 20.00 -13.60
C ALA A 24 -35.16 18.64 -12.91
N ASN A 25 -35.90 17.61 -13.32
CA ASN A 25 -35.75 16.26 -12.78
C ASN A 25 -34.43 15.62 -13.21
N ASP A 26 -34.01 15.80 -14.47
CA ASP A 26 -32.74 15.29 -14.97
C ASP A 26 -31.55 15.95 -14.27
N ILE A 27 -31.58 17.28 -14.08
CA ILE A 27 -30.56 18.01 -13.32
C ILE A 27 -30.48 17.47 -11.89
N LYS A 28 -31.63 17.29 -11.24
CA LYS A 28 -31.70 16.73 -9.89
C LYS A 28 -31.07 15.34 -9.82
N ASN A 29 -31.41 14.44 -10.75
CA ASN A 29 -30.86 13.09 -10.79
C ASN A 29 -29.33 13.09 -11.01
N VAL A 30 -28.81 14.01 -11.83
CA VAL A 30 -27.36 14.14 -12.05
C VAL A 30 -26.66 14.59 -10.77
N ILE A 31 -27.19 15.61 -10.08
CA ILE A 31 -26.63 16.11 -8.82
C ILE A 31 -26.64 15.02 -7.75
N GLU A 32 -27.77 14.33 -7.56
CA GLU A 32 -27.88 13.24 -6.57
C GLU A 32 -26.92 12.09 -6.87
N SER A 33 -26.71 11.76 -8.15
CA SER A 33 -25.75 10.74 -8.58
C SER A 33 -24.30 11.17 -8.31
N GLU A 34 -23.95 12.42 -8.59
CA GLU A 34 -22.61 12.97 -8.33
C GLU A 34 -22.31 13.01 -6.82
N GLU A 35 -23.25 13.47 -6.01
CA GLU A 35 -23.14 13.47 -4.54
C GLU A 35 -22.95 12.06 -3.99
N TYR A 36 -23.73 11.09 -4.47
CA TYR A 36 -23.60 9.70 -4.05
C TYR A 36 -22.23 9.12 -4.41
N LEU A 37 -21.74 9.37 -5.63
CA LEU A 37 -20.41 8.94 -6.05
C LEU A 37 -19.30 9.55 -5.18
N ARG A 38 -19.44 10.84 -4.82
CA ARG A 38 -18.49 11.53 -3.95
C ARG A 38 -18.46 10.92 -2.54
N LEU A 39 -19.62 10.67 -1.95
CA LEU A 39 -19.72 9.99 -0.66
C LEU A 39 -19.10 8.60 -0.68
N MET A 40 -19.27 7.85 -1.78
CA MET A 40 -18.64 6.53 -1.90
C MET A 40 -17.11 6.62 -1.90
N ILE A 41 -16.52 7.49 -2.72
CA ILE A 41 -15.05 7.62 -2.75
C ILE A 41 -14.49 8.23 -1.46
N ASP A 42 -15.23 9.08 -0.76
CA ASP A 42 -14.79 9.65 0.53
C ASP A 42 -14.80 8.62 1.67
N SER A 43 -15.57 7.54 1.51
CA SER A 43 -15.67 6.46 2.49
C SER A 43 -14.57 5.39 2.35
N THR A 44 -13.69 5.50 1.34
CA THR A 44 -12.61 4.54 1.14
C THR A 44 -11.42 4.79 2.07
N ALA A 45 -10.74 3.70 2.45
CA ALA A 45 -9.47 3.79 3.18
C ALA A 45 -8.32 4.31 2.31
N GLU A 46 -8.44 4.16 0.99
CA GLU A 46 -7.45 4.63 0.02
C GLU A 46 -7.65 6.13 -0.26
N GLY A 47 -6.53 6.82 -0.47
CA GLY A 47 -6.55 8.12 -1.13
C GLY A 47 -6.82 7.93 -2.61
N ILE A 48 -7.79 8.66 -3.15
CA ILE A 48 -8.19 8.60 -4.55
C ILE A 48 -8.08 10.00 -5.15
N TYR A 49 -7.43 10.11 -6.30
CA TYR A 49 -7.47 11.33 -7.11
C TYR A 49 -7.49 10.99 -8.59
N ALA A 50 -8.03 11.90 -9.39
CA ALA A 50 -7.97 11.83 -10.83
C ALA A 50 -7.03 12.92 -11.37
N ILE A 51 -6.34 12.62 -12.46
CA ILE A 51 -5.52 13.56 -13.21
C ILE A 51 -5.94 13.61 -14.67
N ASP A 52 -5.75 14.75 -15.30
CA ASP A 52 -5.90 14.91 -16.75
C ASP A 52 -4.66 14.43 -17.53
N MET A 53 -4.65 14.67 -18.85
CA MET A 53 -3.52 14.31 -19.73
C MET A 53 -2.23 15.11 -19.48
N LYS A 54 -2.29 16.19 -18.69
CA LYS A 54 -1.14 17.00 -18.25
C LYS A 54 -0.68 16.61 -16.84
N GLY A 55 -1.37 15.67 -16.20
CA GLY A 55 -1.08 15.26 -14.84
C GLY A 55 -1.58 16.25 -13.78
N GLU A 56 -2.47 17.18 -14.16
CA GLU A 56 -3.12 18.11 -13.25
C GLU A 56 -4.31 17.42 -12.56
N CYS A 57 -4.42 17.57 -11.25
CA CYS A 57 -5.52 16.98 -10.48
C CYS A 57 -6.86 17.55 -10.92
N THR A 58 -7.83 16.68 -11.21
CA THR A 58 -9.19 17.07 -11.61
C THR A 58 -10.23 16.81 -10.51
N MET A 59 -9.96 15.86 -9.63
CA MET A 59 -10.72 15.63 -8.39
C MET A 59 -9.86 14.85 -7.40
N CYS A 60 -10.17 14.94 -6.11
CA CYS A 60 -9.68 14.00 -5.11
C CYS A 60 -10.68 13.76 -3.98
N ASN A 61 -10.62 12.58 -3.36
CA ASN A 61 -11.43 12.28 -2.19
C ASN A 61 -10.82 12.90 -0.91
N GLN A 62 -11.62 12.98 0.15
CA GLN A 62 -11.19 13.54 1.43
C GLN A 62 -10.07 12.71 2.09
N THR A 63 -10.02 11.40 1.81
CA THR A 63 -8.93 10.54 2.31
C THR A 63 -7.57 10.96 1.74
N ALA A 64 -7.50 11.27 0.44
CA ALA A 64 -6.26 11.75 -0.19
C ALA A 64 -5.81 13.08 0.43
N VAL A 65 -6.72 14.03 0.60
CA VAL A 65 -6.45 15.33 1.23
C VAL A 65 -5.83 15.15 2.63
N ARG A 66 -6.48 14.31 3.47
CA ARG A 66 -6.00 14.03 4.83
C ARG A 66 -4.63 13.34 4.84
N MET A 67 -4.44 12.31 4.01
CA MET A 67 -3.18 11.56 3.96
C MET A 67 -2.00 12.41 3.50
N LEU A 68 -2.23 13.28 2.51
CA LEU A 68 -1.22 14.18 1.94
C LEU A 68 -0.99 15.45 2.80
N GLY A 69 -1.80 15.67 3.84
CA GLY A 69 -1.65 16.80 4.77
C GLY A 69 -2.09 18.15 4.19
N TYR A 70 -3.03 18.14 3.24
CA TYR A 70 -3.62 19.37 2.70
C TYR A 70 -4.89 19.76 3.46
N LEU A 71 -5.28 21.03 3.37
CA LEU A 71 -6.44 21.54 4.10
C LEU A 71 -7.76 21.07 3.46
N ASP A 72 -7.84 21.21 2.14
CA ASP A 72 -9.00 20.83 1.34
C ASP A 72 -8.57 20.51 -0.11
N GLU A 73 -9.51 19.98 -0.89
CA GLU A 73 -9.29 19.57 -2.28
C GLU A 73 -8.82 20.70 -3.20
N SER A 74 -9.18 21.96 -2.92
CA SER A 74 -8.82 23.09 -3.80
C SER A 74 -7.31 23.36 -3.84
N GLU A 75 -6.56 22.90 -2.83
CA GLU A 75 -5.10 22.98 -2.84
C GLU A 75 -4.45 21.93 -3.75
N LEU A 76 -5.17 20.86 -4.09
CA LEU A 76 -4.72 19.79 -4.98
C LEU A 76 -5.24 20.01 -6.42
N THR A 77 -6.51 20.38 -6.58
CA THR A 77 -7.16 20.55 -7.89
C THR A 77 -6.44 21.60 -8.75
N GLY A 78 -6.18 21.25 -10.01
CA GLY A 78 -5.42 22.04 -10.96
C GLY A 78 -3.90 22.06 -10.72
N LYS A 79 -3.39 21.35 -9.71
CA LYS A 79 -1.94 21.19 -9.51
C LYS A 79 -1.42 19.95 -10.20
N ASN A 80 -0.19 20.05 -10.72
CA ASN A 80 0.51 18.89 -11.25
C ASN A 80 0.91 17.94 -10.12
N MET A 81 0.31 16.76 -10.08
CA MET A 81 0.46 15.82 -8.95
C MET A 81 1.88 15.24 -8.85
N HIS A 82 2.58 15.05 -9.98
CA HIS A 82 3.97 14.58 -9.95
C HIS A 82 4.86 15.57 -9.20
N SER A 83 4.79 16.83 -9.60
CA SER A 83 5.58 17.91 -9.01
C SER A 83 5.21 18.20 -7.57
N LEU A 84 3.95 17.93 -7.18
CA LEU A 84 3.42 18.25 -5.86
C LEU A 84 3.71 17.17 -4.81
N ILE A 85 3.53 15.88 -5.17
CA ILE A 85 3.55 14.78 -4.19
C ILE A 85 4.46 13.61 -4.58
N HIS A 86 5.05 13.60 -5.78
CA HIS A 86 5.83 12.47 -6.32
C HIS A 86 7.18 12.91 -6.91
N HIS A 87 7.69 14.06 -6.47
CA HIS A 87 8.80 14.77 -7.12
C HIS A 87 10.20 14.28 -6.71
N THR A 88 10.34 13.50 -5.63
CA THR A 88 11.64 13.13 -5.06
C THR A 88 11.65 11.68 -4.62
N HIS A 89 12.73 10.96 -4.95
CA HIS A 89 12.99 9.62 -4.47
C HIS A 89 13.40 9.61 -2.98
N THR A 90 13.33 8.45 -2.33
CA THR A 90 13.75 8.28 -0.94
C THR A 90 15.21 8.66 -0.67
N ASN A 91 16.07 8.61 -1.69
CA ASN A 91 17.48 9.03 -1.62
C ASN A 91 17.69 10.55 -1.84
N GLY A 92 16.61 11.34 -1.94
CA GLY A 92 16.65 12.79 -2.12
C GLY A 92 16.88 13.27 -3.56
N THR A 93 17.07 12.35 -4.51
CA THR A 93 17.21 12.72 -5.93
C THR A 93 15.85 13.06 -6.56
N TYR A 94 15.86 14.03 -7.48
CA TYR A 94 14.64 14.43 -8.19
C TYR A 94 14.11 13.28 -9.06
N PHE A 95 12.84 12.94 -8.85
CA PHE A 95 12.14 11.95 -9.65
C PHE A 95 11.62 12.62 -10.92
N LYS A 96 12.10 12.15 -12.08
CA LYS A 96 11.74 12.72 -13.37
C LYS A 96 10.33 12.29 -13.77
N GLU A 97 9.53 13.25 -14.21
CA GLU A 97 8.15 13.05 -14.68
C GLU A 97 8.04 12.00 -15.80
N LYS A 98 9.05 11.91 -16.68
CA LYS A 98 9.08 10.91 -17.76
C LYS A 98 9.10 9.46 -17.25
N ASP A 99 9.63 9.27 -16.04
CA ASP A 99 9.82 7.97 -15.40
C ASP A 99 8.71 7.68 -14.38
N CYS A 100 7.79 8.63 -14.16
CA CYS A 100 6.65 8.51 -13.26
C CYS A 100 5.73 7.36 -13.69
N LEU A 101 5.56 6.37 -12.81
CA LEU A 101 4.71 5.21 -13.10
C LEU A 101 3.24 5.60 -13.24
N ILE A 102 2.77 6.58 -12.46
CA ILE A 102 1.40 7.08 -12.50
C ILE A 102 1.07 7.55 -13.92
N TYR A 103 2.00 8.24 -14.58
CA TYR A 103 1.77 8.79 -15.91
C TYR A 103 1.79 7.72 -17.01
N LYS A 104 2.31 6.52 -16.74
CA LYS A 104 2.24 5.41 -17.70
C LYS A 104 0.79 5.04 -18.03
N ALA A 105 -0.12 5.20 -17.08
CA ALA A 105 -1.53 4.86 -17.26
C ALA A 105 -2.16 5.62 -18.43
N PHE A 106 -2.10 6.96 -18.41
CA PHE A 106 -2.68 7.76 -19.48
C PHE A 106 -1.80 7.85 -20.73
N LYS A 107 -0.47 7.65 -20.61
CA LYS A 107 0.45 7.63 -21.76
C LYS A 107 0.32 6.37 -22.61
N THR A 108 0.05 5.22 -21.99
CA THR A 108 0.02 3.91 -22.67
C THR A 108 -1.37 3.29 -22.78
N GLY A 109 -2.34 3.82 -22.03
CA GLY A 109 -3.68 3.23 -21.92
C GLY A 109 -3.72 1.92 -21.15
N LYS A 110 -2.66 1.58 -20.39
CA LYS A 110 -2.58 0.36 -19.57
C LYS A 110 -2.40 0.72 -18.11
N GLY A 111 -3.09 0.00 -17.22
CA GLY A 111 -2.89 0.14 -15.79
C GLY A 111 -1.44 -0.11 -15.36
N SER A 112 -1.05 0.55 -14.29
CA SER A 112 0.27 0.38 -13.65
C SER A 112 0.12 0.46 -12.14
N ASN A 113 1.01 -0.20 -11.42
CA ASN A 113 1.02 -0.18 -9.97
C ASN A 113 2.46 -0.25 -9.44
N SER A 114 2.64 0.22 -8.20
CA SER A 114 3.86 0.06 -7.44
C SER A 114 3.52 -0.44 -6.03
N PRO A 115 3.99 -1.63 -5.63
CA PRO A 115 3.77 -2.16 -4.28
C PRO A 115 4.43 -1.29 -3.20
N GLU A 116 5.45 -0.54 -3.60
CA GLU A 116 6.18 0.40 -2.77
C GLU A 116 6.65 1.60 -3.59
N ASP A 117 6.28 2.79 -3.16
CA ASP A 117 6.73 4.08 -3.67
C ASP A 117 6.76 5.08 -2.50
N ILE A 118 7.16 6.32 -2.76
CA ILE A 118 7.16 7.39 -1.77
C ILE A 118 6.27 8.55 -2.21
N LEU A 119 5.39 9.00 -1.31
CA LEU A 119 4.60 10.21 -1.49
C LEU A 119 5.01 11.28 -0.48
N TRP A 120 4.97 12.53 -0.92
CA TRP A 120 5.33 13.70 -0.14
C TRP A 120 4.09 14.47 0.31
N ARG A 121 4.10 14.87 1.58
CA ARG A 121 3.07 15.70 2.20
C ARG A 121 3.38 17.18 2.02
N LYS A 122 2.36 18.00 2.23
CA LYS A 122 2.48 19.47 2.18
C LYS A 122 3.56 20.03 3.13
N ASP A 123 3.75 19.40 4.28
CA ASP A 123 4.75 19.81 5.29
C ASP A 123 6.19 19.39 4.95
N GLY A 124 6.39 18.68 3.84
CA GLY A 124 7.69 18.16 3.41
C GLY A 124 8.06 16.81 4.04
N SER A 125 7.22 16.23 4.91
CA SER A 125 7.38 14.83 5.30
C SER A 125 6.97 13.88 4.18
N SER A 126 7.39 12.62 4.26
CA SER A 126 7.05 11.61 3.26
C SER A 126 6.57 10.32 3.92
N PHE A 127 5.86 9.48 3.16
CA PHE A 127 5.43 8.15 3.60
C PHE A 127 5.56 7.12 2.49
N PRO A 128 5.90 5.86 2.82
CA PRO A 128 5.82 4.78 1.87
C PRO A 128 4.35 4.55 1.49
N ALA A 129 4.09 4.48 0.19
CA ALA A 129 2.76 4.28 -0.36
C ALA A 129 2.75 3.09 -1.32
N GLU A 130 1.66 2.34 -1.30
CA GLU A 130 1.30 1.45 -2.39
C GLU A 130 0.38 2.20 -3.35
N ILE A 131 0.68 2.18 -4.65
CA ILE A 131 0.04 3.05 -5.65
C ILE A 131 -0.50 2.22 -6.80
N TRP A 132 -1.71 2.53 -7.27
CA TRP A 132 -2.25 2.05 -8.53
C TRP A 132 -2.70 3.23 -9.39
N SER A 133 -2.50 3.12 -10.69
CA SER A 133 -2.95 4.11 -11.66
C SER A 133 -3.55 3.43 -12.88
N TYR A 134 -4.79 3.79 -13.19
CA TYR A 134 -5.57 3.23 -14.30
C TYR A 134 -6.12 4.35 -15.20
N PRO A 135 -6.09 4.18 -16.53
CA PRO A 135 -6.54 5.21 -17.46
C PRO A 135 -8.05 5.44 -17.36
N ILE A 136 -8.47 6.71 -17.44
CA ILE A 136 -9.86 7.08 -17.65
C ILE A 136 -10.12 7.05 -19.15
N GLN A 137 -11.01 6.16 -19.59
CA GLN A 137 -11.31 5.95 -21.01
C GLN A 137 -12.76 6.33 -21.35
N LYS A 138 -12.94 7.03 -22.47
CA LYS A 138 -14.25 7.32 -23.07
C LYS A 138 -14.20 6.90 -24.54
N GLY A 139 -14.76 5.73 -24.84
CA GLY A 139 -14.57 5.09 -26.14
C GLY A 139 -13.08 4.82 -26.39
N ASN A 140 -12.55 5.28 -27.53
CA ASN A 140 -11.13 5.11 -27.87
C ASN A 140 -10.23 6.24 -27.32
N SER A 141 -10.78 7.21 -26.57
CA SER A 141 -10.03 8.35 -26.05
C SER A 141 -9.65 8.14 -24.59
N ILE A 142 -8.39 8.40 -24.27
CA ILE A 142 -7.90 8.50 -22.89
C ILE A 142 -8.05 9.95 -22.44
N LEU A 143 -8.71 10.17 -21.30
CA LEU A 143 -8.96 11.49 -20.72
C LEU A 143 -7.97 11.85 -19.61
N GLY A 144 -7.27 10.84 -19.07
CA GLY A 144 -6.41 10.98 -17.90
C GLY A 144 -6.25 9.66 -17.17
N ALA A 145 -6.06 9.71 -15.86
CA ALA A 145 -5.97 8.52 -15.02
C ALA A 145 -6.62 8.72 -13.65
N VAL A 146 -7.17 7.65 -13.08
CA VAL A 146 -7.50 7.55 -11.66
C VAL A 146 -6.31 6.92 -10.95
N VAL A 147 -5.92 7.51 -9.83
CA VAL A 147 -4.84 7.05 -8.97
C VAL A 147 -5.42 6.72 -7.61
N THR A 148 -5.11 5.53 -7.11
CA THR A 148 -5.39 5.15 -5.73
C THR A 148 -4.07 4.91 -5.01
N PHE A 149 -4.01 5.29 -3.74
CA PHE A 149 -2.85 5.03 -2.91
C PHE A 149 -3.22 4.69 -1.48
N LEU A 150 -2.38 3.88 -0.85
CA LEU A 150 -2.50 3.47 0.54
C LEU A 150 -1.20 3.78 1.28
N ASP A 151 -1.30 4.40 2.46
CA ASP A 151 -0.16 4.56 3.36
C ASP A 151 0.20 3.20 3.97
N ILE A 152 1.39 2.70 3.64
CA ILE A 152 1.87 1.39 4.10
C ILE A 152 2.89 1.51 5.24
N THR A 153 3.01 2.68 5.89
CA THR A 153 3.94 2.92 7.00
C THR A 153 3.78 1.86 8.07
N LYS A 154 2.55 1.61 8.53
CA LYS A 154 2.31 0.63 9.59
C LYS A 154 2.66 -0.80 9.19
N ARG A 155 2.42 -1.14 7.91
CA ARG A 155 2.81 -2.44 7.34
C ARG A 155 4.34 -2.58 7.38
N LYS A 156 5.07 -1.57 6.90
CA LYS A 156 6.55 -1.59 6.88
C LYS A 156 7.16 -1.61 8.28
N GLU A 157 6.60 -0.87 9.23
CA GLU A 157 7.03 -0.93 10.64
C GLU A 157 6.91 -2.36 11.19
N THR A 158 5.77 -2.99 10.97
CA THR A 158 5.51 -4.37 11.43
C THR A 158 6.44 -5.38 10.76
N GLU A 159 6.68 -5.24 9.45
CA GLU A 159 7.63 -6.08 8.71
C GLU A 159 9.07 -5.93 9.23
N ASN A 160 9.50 -4.70 9.51
CA ASN A 160 10.83 -4.41 10.06
C ASN A 160 11.00 -4.97 11.48
N GLU A 161 9.98 -4.84 12.33
CA GLU A 161 9.97 -5.43 13.67
C GLU A 161 10.09 -6.96 13.61
N LEU A 162 9.35 -7.60 12.70
CA LEU A 162 9.43 -9.05 12.49
C LEU A 162 10.83 -9.48 12.03
N ILE A 163 11.44 -8.73 11.11
CA ILE A 163 12.81 -9.00 10.64
C ILE A 163 13.81 -8.86 11.78
N ALA A 164 13.71 -7.80 12.59
CA ALA A 164 14.60 -7.59 13.73
C ALA A 164 14.48 -8.73 14.76
N LEU A 165 13.25 -9.13 15.10
CA LEU A 165 13.00 -10.21 16.04
C LEU A 165 13.50 -11.57 15.51
N LYS A 166 13.32 -11.84 14.22
CA LYS A 166 13.84 -13.03 13.56
C LYS A 166 15.36 -13.10 13.68
N ASN A 167 16.07 -12.02 13.36
CA ASN A 167 17.53 -11.96 13.44
C ASN A 167 18.03 -12.16 14.88
N GLU A 168 17.33 -11.58 15.87
CA GLU A 168 17.65 -11.79 17.28
C GLU A 168 17.46 -13.25 17.69
N LEU A 169 16.37 -13.89 17.24
CA LEU A 169 16.10 -15.29 17.52
C LEU A 169 17.15 -16.20 16.89
N GLU A 170 17.53 -15.97 15.63
CA GLU A 170 18.59 -16.72 14.95
C GLU A 170 19.92 -16.64 15.70
N ARG A 171 20.31 -15.45 16.18
CA ARG A 171 21.51 -15.28 17.01
C ARG A 171 21.43 -16.10 18.31
N LYS A 172 20.31 -16.04 19.02
CA LYS A 172 20.11 -16.80 20.27
C LYS A 172 20.14 -18.31 20.03
N VAL A 173 19.57 -18.79 18.92
CA VAL A 173 19.59 -20.20 18.52
C VAL A 173 21.02 -20.65 18.26
N GLU A 174 21.82 -19.86 17.55
CA GLU A 174 23.24 -20.17 17.30
C GLU A 174 24.03 -20.25 18.62
N GLU A 175 23.89 -19.24 19.50
CA GLU A 175 24.56 -19.22 20.81
C GLU A 175 24.20 -20.45 21.66
N LYS A 176 22.91 -20.81 21.71
CA LYS A 176 22.46 -21.99 22.45
C LYS A 176 22.93 -23.29 21.81
N THR A 177 23.02 -23.34 20.48
CA THR A 177 23.52 -24.51 19.77
C THR A 177 25.00 -24.73 20.09
N GLN A 178 25.81 -23.67 20.10
CA GLN A 178 27.22 -23.74 20.48
C GLN A 178 27.41 -24.15 21.94
N GLU A 179 26.65 -23.56 22.87
CA GLU A 179 26.69 -23.93 24.30
C GLU A 179 26.36 -25.42 24.50
N LEU A 180 25.31 -25.91 23.81
CA LEU A 180 24.92 -27.32 23.88
C LEU A 180 25.99 -28.24 23.29
N GLN A 181 26.61 -27.86 22.17
CA GLN A 181 27.71 -28.63 21.58
C GLN A 181 28.94 -28.69 22.48
N GLU A 182 29.24 -27.63 23.23
CA GLU A 182 30.30 -27.65 24.25
C GLU A 182 29.94 -28.56 25.41
N ARG A 183 28.71 -28.48 25.93
CA ARG A 183 28.24 -29.36 27.01
C ARG A 183 28.22 -30.83 26.61
N ILE A 184 27.80 -31.15 25.39
CA ILE A 184 27.86 -32.52 24.86
C ILE A 184 29.31 -33.01 24.83
N ARG A 185 30.24 -32.21 24.28
CA ARG A 185 31.67 -32.55 24.25
C ARG A 185 32.28 -32.73 25.64
N GLU A 186 31.87 -31.93 26.62
CA GLU A 186 32.28 -32.13 28.01
C GLU A 186 31.77 -33.45 28.56
N LEU A 187 30.47 -33.75 28.39
CA LEU A 187 29.85 -34.99 28.86
C LEU A 187 30.49 -36.24 28.22
N GLU A 188 30.80 -36.20 26.93
CA GLU A 188 31.50 -37.28 26.22
C GLU A 188 32.88 -37.54 26.86
N ARG A 189 33.67 -36.49 27.14
CA ARG A 189 34.97 -36.63 27.82
C ARG A 189 34.84 -37.23 29.22
N PHE A 190 33.83 -36.81 30.00
CA PHE A 190 33.59 -37.37 31.33
C PHE A 190 33.17 -38.86 31.24
N HIS A 191 32.33 -39.20 30.26
CA HIS A 191 31.89 -40.56 30.02
C HIS A 191 33.08 -41.48 29.67
N ASP A 192 33.92 -41.07 28.73
CA ASP A 192 35.11 -41.82 28.31
C ASP A 192 36.10 -42.03 29.46
N ALA A 193 36.35 -40.98 30.25
CA ALA A 193 37.22 -41.08 31.43
C ALA A 193 36.66 -42.04 32.49
N THR A 194 35.33 -42.07 32.66
CA THR A 194 34.66 -42.99 33.59
C THR A 194 34.79 -44.43 33.11
N ILE A 195 34.51 -44.70 31.83
CA ILE A 195 34.68 -46.03 31.23
C ILE A 195 36.13 -46.51 31.39
N HIS A 196 37.12 -45.68 31.07
CA HIS A 196 38.52 -46.03 31.20
C HIS A 196 38.90 -46.37 32.66
N ARG A 197 38.38 -45.61 33.62
CA ARG A 197 38.59 -45.89 35.05
C ARG A 197 37.98 -47.23 35.47
N GLU A 198 36.76 -47.54 35.03
CA GLU A 198 36.10 -48.80 35.35
C GLU A 198 36.83 -50.01 34.74
N LEU A 199 37.25 -49.90 33.48
CA LEU A 199 38.08 -50.92 32.82
C LEU A 199 39.38 -51.15 33.58
N ARG A 200 40.07 -50.08 33.99
CA ARG A 200 41.31 -50.19 34.78
C ARG A 200 41.09 -50.85 36.14
N ILE A 201 40.00 -50.52 36.83
CA ILE A 201 39.65 -51.16 38.11
C ILE A 201 39.40 -52.66 37.91
N LYS A 202 38.74 -53.04 36.81
CA LYS A 202 38.51 -54.44 36.48
C LYS A 202 39.82 -55.18 36.22
N GLU A 203 40.70 -54.63 35.38
CA GLU A 203 42.05 -55.19 35.13
C GLU A 203 42.84 -55.41 36.42
N LEU A 204 42.90 -54.40 37.29
CA LEU A 204 43.63 -54.48 38.55
C LEU A 204 43.04 -55.53 39.50
N ARG A 205 41.71 -55.72 39.51
CA ARG A 205 41.05 -56.79 40.29
C ARG A 205 41.43 -58.17 39.76
N ASP A 206 41.47 -58.34 38.45
CA ASP A 206 41.87 -59.60 37.82
C ASP A 206 43.35 -59.93 38.10
N GLU A 207 44.25 -58.93 38.04
CA GLU A 207 45.67 -59.08 38.42
C GLU A 207 45.84 -59.48 39.89
N LEU A 208 45.12 -58.82 40.82
CA LEU A 208 45.15 -59.12 42.25
C LEU A 208 44.65 -60.54 42.55
N ALA A 209 43.59 -60.99 41.86
CA ALA A 209 43.08 -62.35 42.00
C ALA A 209 44.12 -63.38 41.56
N ASN A 210 44.80 -63.14 40.44
CA ASN A 210 45.87 -64.02 39.94
C ASN A 210 47.09 -64.07 40.86
N LEU A 211 47.47 -62.95 41.50
CA LEU A 211 48.56 -62.91 42.47
C LEU A 211 48.25 -63.66 43.77
N LYS A 212 46.99 -63.62 44.23
CA LYS A 212 46.54 -64.36 45.43
C LYS A 212 46.37 -65.88 45.20
N ALA A 213 46.30 -66.31 43.95
CA ALA A 213 46.18 -67.71 43.57
C ALA A 213 47.54 -68.43 43.40
N LYS A 214 48.65 -67.71 43.57
CA LYS A 214 50.02 -68.23 43.64
C LYS A 214 50.49 -68.30 45.09
#